data_AF-A0A449BJH1-F1
#
_entry.id   AF-A0A449BJH1-F1
#
_cell.length_a   1.000
_cell.length_b   1.000
_cell.length_c   1.000
_cell.angle_alpha   90.00
_cell.angle_beta   90.00
_cell.angle_gamma   90.00
#
_symmetry.space_group_name_H-M   'P 1'
#
loop_
_entity.id
_entity.type
_entity.pdbx_description
1 polymer ?
#
loop_
_entity_poly.entity_id
_entity_poly.type
_entity_poly.pdbx_seq_one_letter_code
_entity_poly.pdbx_strand_id
1 'polypeptide(L)'
;MFRRISYTISVVILLIGFMVMLAGCENYTESKNLISVDFETRENIFLNINETIEIDFLELFKDYALNIKKVEMTSSDKSIFTVKGSKIEAVGMGTAYAKTTIYDKNTRKKQTVIAINVYVVNQSKMKEVKTAQDLADISKDIDGTYILKSDIDLKNFGNWLPIAEYSEEGNPIGGFRGMFINPDGYKIKNLAINSVINLPSTNRNYLGLGLFETIADAYIDGLILENITINTSSYITDDYQDLCAGGICGFAINSVIRNCMVDGLVVSQKVAGGITGIFSRGLIIGCDFKGIVNNTSPTKFGGSGGIAGIGYEEAQIIDCAVEATINGKIFAGGILGHYTGHPLYYDKLDNYIKNCSFEGELNAQYTNEMCGLVGFQY
;
A
#
# COMPACT_ATOMS: atom_id res chain seq x y z
N MET A 1 -53.37 68.85 -6.22
CA MET A 1 -54.14 68.34 -5.07
C MET A 1 -53.28 67.26 -4.40
N PHE A 2 -52.97 67.44 -3.12
CA PHE A 2 -52.28 66.51 -2.19
C PHE A 2 -52.83 65.07 -2.32
N ARG A 3 -52.19 63.92 -2.03
CA ARG A 3 -51.07 63.49 -1.15
C ARG A 3 -50.80 61.98 -1.48
N ARG A 4 -49.54 61.49 -1.52
CA ARG A 4 -48.89 60.52 -0.58
C ARG A 4 -49.57 59.12 -0.46
N ILE A 5 -48.92 57.94 -0.52
CA ILE A 5 -47.75 57.43 0.23
C ILE A 5 -47.31 56.02 -0.28
N SER A 6 -45.99 55.77 -0.24
CA SER A 6 -45.16 54.54 -0.13
C SER A 6 -45.35 53.31 -1.04
N TYR A 7 -44.37 52.76 -1.78
CA TYR A 7 -42.93 52.38 -1.60
C TYR A 7 -42.71 50.86 -1.37
N THR A 8 -42.18 50.22 -2.42
CA THR A 8 -41.04 49.25 -2.48
C THR A 8 -41.14 47.75 -2.17
N ILE A 9 -40.39 47.00 -3.00
CA ILE A 9 -39.60 45.75 -2.78
C ILE A 9 -40.35 44.43 -3.07
N SER A 10 -40.17 43.88 -4.29
CA SER A 10 -39.27 42.73 -4.64
C SER A 10 -40.05 41.39 -4.57
N VAL A 11 -40.05 40.46 -5.52
CA VAL A 11 -38.98 39.87 -6.33
C VAL A 11 -39.65 39.25 -7.58
N VAL A 12 -39.29 39.71 -8.77
CA VAL A 12 -39.56 39.01 -10.04
C VAL A 12 -38.25 38.37 -10.47
N ILE A 13 -37.98 37.17 -9.96
CA ILE A 13 -36.92 36.28 -10.44
C ILE A 13 -37.39 34.85 -10.16
N LEU A 14 -37.98 34.16 -11.14
CA LEU A 14 -37.84 32.69 -11.24
C LEU A 14 -38.39 32.06 -12.54
N LEU A 15 -38.28 32.69 -13.72
CA LEU A 15 -38.83 32.06 -14.94
C LEU A 15 -38.06 32.31 -16.25
N ILE A 16 -36.78 32.68 -16.18
CA ILE A 16 -35.92 32.77 -17.35
C ILE A 16 -34.56 32.15 -17.01
N GLY A 17 -34.38 30.89 -17.38
CA GLY A 17 -33.12 30.16 -17.16
C GLY A 17 -33.17 28.69 -17.57
N PHE A 18 -34.05 28.32 -18.50
CA PHE A 18 -34.14 26.97 -19.05
C PHE A 18 -34.07 27.04 -20.57
N MET A 19 -32.97 27.57 -21.09
CA MET A 19 -32.46 27.28 -22.44
C MET A 19 -31.11 27.98 -22.62
N VAL A 20 -30.16 27.22 -23.18
CA VAL A 20 -28.77 27.60 -23.52
C VAL A 20 -27.76 27.48 -22.39
N MET A 21 -27.27 26.24 -22.17
CA MET A 21 -25.87 25.92 -21.79
C MET A 21 -25.58 24.48 -22.29
N LEU A 22 -25.74 24.27 -23.59
CA LEU A 22 -25.12 23.16 -24.34
C LEU A 22 -24.10 23.82 -25.28
N ALA A 23 -22.91 24.10 -24.75
CA ALA A 23 -21.65 24.30 -25.48
C ALA A 23 -20.62 24.86 -24.48
N GLY A 24 -19.86 23.96 -23.88
CA GLY A 24 -18.82 24.32 -22.91
C GLY A 24 -18.23 23.12 -22.19
N CYS A 25 -18.04 21.99 -22.88
CA CYS A 25 -16.99 21.05 -22.47
C CYS A 25 -15.64 21.69 -22.79
N GLU A 26 -15.24 22.68 -21.99
CA GLU A 26 -13.83 22.98 -21.86
C GLU A 26 -13.25 21.93 -20.92
N ASN A 27 -12.45 21.03 -21.48
CA ASN A 27 -11.54 20.19 -20.71
C ASN A 27 -10.64 21.13 -19.89
N TYR A 28 -10.99 21.36 -18.63
CA TYR A 28 -10.11 22.00 -17.68
C TYR A 28 -9.06 20.97 -17.27
N THR A 29 -8.04 20.77 -18.11
CA THR A 29 -6.81 20.11 -17.70
C THR A 29 -6.08 21.05 -16.75
N GLU A 30 -6.35 20.95 -15.45
CA GLU A 30 -5.46 21.55 -14.45
C GLU A 30 -4.07 20.94 -14.65
N SER A 31 -3.12 21.77 -15.05
CA SER A 31 -1.73 21.37 -15.06
C SER A 31 -1.26 21.05 -13.64
N LYS A 32 -0.77 19.84 -13.40
CA LYS A 32 -0.22 19.45 -12.09
C LYS A 32 0.93 20.40 -11.73
N ASN A 33 0.82 21.07 -10.59
CA ASN A 33 1.94 21.83 -10.01
C ASN A 33 2.94 20.86 -9.38
N LEU A 34 4.24 21.07 -9.63
CA LEU A 34 5.33 20.24 -9.09
C LEU A 34 5.37 20.13 -7.55
N ILE A 35 4.69 21.02 -6.82
CA ILE A 35 4.56 20.95 -5.36
C ILE A 35 3.77 19.69 -4.94
N SER A 36 2.98 19.09 -5.84
CA SER A 36 2.22 17.86 -5.62
C SER A 36 2.93 16.58 -6.11
N VAL A 37 4.23 16.61 -6.42
CA VAL A 37 5.01 15.39 -6.79
C VAL A 37 5.36 14.57 -5.56
N ASP A 38 4.84 14.91 -4.38
CA ASP A 38 5.42 14.37 -3.17
C ASP A 38 5.32 12.83 -3.12
N PHE A 39 4.28 12.18 -3.67
CA PHE A 39 4.32 10.70 -3.86
C PHE A 39 3.51 10.15 -5.05
N GLU A 40 2.53 10.86 -5.62
CA GLU A 40 1.61 10.32 -6.66
C GLU A 40 2.29 9.81 -7.95
N THR A 41 3.57 10.12 -8.20
CA THR A 41 4.30 9.80 -9.45
C THR A 41 5.73 9.32 -9.24
N ARG A 42 6.08 8.83 -8.04
CA ARG A 42 7.41 8.28 -7.81
C ARG A 42 7.59 7.01 -8.64
N GLU A 43 8.59 7.00 -9.51
CA GLU A 43 9.00 5.81 -10.23
C GLU A 43 9.73 4.87 -9.25
N ASN A 44 9.38 3.58 -9.25
CA ASN A 44 10.07 2.59 -8.42
C ASN A 44 10.97 1.75 -9.32
N ILE A 45 12.27 1.81 -9.06
CA ILE A 45 13.30 1.15 -9.84
C ILE A 45 13.92 0.03 -9.02
N PHE A 46 13.96 -1.16 -9.59
CA PHE A 46 14.46 -2.37 -8.94
C PHE A 46 15.66 -2.88 -9.73
N LEU A 47 16.81 -3.00 -9.06
CA LEU A 47 18.08 -3.32 -9.71
C LEU A 47 18.81 -4.42 -8.93
N ASN A 48 19.56 -5.25 -9.65
CA ASN A 48 20.68 -5.98 -9.07
C ASN A 48 21.92 -5.05 -9.00
N ILE A 49 22.83 -5.35 -8.08
CA ILE A 49 24.13 -4.67 -8.01
C ILE A 49 24.84 -4.65 -9.37
N ASN A 50 25.47 -3.53 -9.72
CA ASN A 50 26.11 -3.24 -11.01
C ASN A 50 25.17 -3.06 -12.21
N GLU A 51 23.85 -3.21 -12.05
CA GLU A 51 22.92 -2.81 -13.11
C GLU A 51 22.87 -1.28 -13.23
N THR A 52 22.60 -0.84 -14.46
CA THR A 52 22.47 0.58 -14.79
C THR A 52 21.18 0.78 -15.56
N ILE A 53 20.46 1.85 -15.25
CA ILE A 53 19.28 2.29 -15.98
C ILE A 53 19.42 3.76 -16.37
N GLU A 54 18.87 4.14 -17.51
CA GLU A 54 18.82 5.52 -17.97
C GLU A 54 17.39 6.04 -17.86
N ILE A 55 17.22 7.16 -17.16
CA ILE A 55 15.92 7.78 -16.90
C ILE A 55 15.54 8.70 -18.05
N ASP A 56 14.37 8.50 -18.63
CA ASP A 56 13.74 9.46 -19.52
C ASP A 56 12.97 10.51 -18.70
N PHE A 57 13.62 11.64 -18.45
CA PHE A 57 12.99 12.74 -17.70
C PHE A 57 11.78 13.36 -18.43
N LEU A 58 11.70 13.26 -19.75
CA LEU A 58 10.54 13.80 -20.47
C LEU A 58 9.32 12.91 -20.20
N GLU A 59 9.52 11.59 -20.20
CA GLU A 59 8.48 10.63 -19.88
C GLU A 59 8.08 10.73 -18.39
N LEU A 60 9.06 10.75 -17.48
CA LEU A 60 8.83 10.85 -16.03
C LEU A 60 7.99 12.07 -15.63
N PHE A 61 8.16 13.19 -16.35
CA PHE A 61 7.47 14.44 -16.07
C PHE A 61 6.41 14.81 -17.11
N LYS A 62 5.98 13.89 -17.97
CA LYS A 62 5.06 14.18 -19.09
C LYS A 62 3.71 14.77 -18.67
N ASP A 63 3.21 14.36 -17.50
CA ASP A 63 1.91 14.78 -16.97
C ASP A 63 1.98 16.14 -16.22
N TYR A 64 3.17 16.73 -16.13
CA TYR A 64 3.39 18.02 -15.50
C TYR A 64 3.61 19.06 -16.59
N ALA A 65 2.89 20.18 -16.53
CA ALA A 65 3.07 21.27 -17.49
C ALA A 65 4.37 22.06 -17.20
N LEU A 66 5.51 21.44 -17.49
CA LEU A 66 6.84 21.95 -17.17
C LEU A 66 7.58 22.37 -18.42
N ASN A 67 8.18 23.56 -18.37
CA ASN A 67 9.11 24.01 -19.39
C ASN A 67 10.53 23.60 -18.98
N ILE A 68 10.86 22.31 -19.10
CA ILE A 68 12.13 21.74 -18.61
C ILE A 68 13.32 22.27 -19.39
N LYS A 69 14.16 23.10 -18.76
CA LYS A 69 15.45 23.56 -19.30
C LYS A 69 16.56 22.55 -19.04
N LYS A 70 16.61 22.04 -17.81
CA LYS A 70 17.63 21.13 -17.30
C LYS A 70 17.03 20.33 -16.16
N VAL A 71 17.44 19.08 -16.05
CA VAL A 71 17.18 18.24 -14.89
C VAL A 71 18.52 17.84 -14.28
N GLU A 72 18.60 17.91 -12.96
CA GLU A 72 19.73 17.41 -12.18
C GLU A 72 19.21 16.37 -11.20
N MET A 73 19.86 15.22 -11.17
CA MET A 73 19.51 14.13 -10.28
C MET A 73 20.66 13.91 -9.30
N THR A 74 20.33 13.64 -8.04
CA THR A 74 21.28 13.30 -6.97
C THR A 74 20.76 12.12 -6.16
N SER A 75 21.66 11.20 -5.79
CA SER A 75 21.32 10.08 -4.91
C SER A 75 21.23 10.55 -3.45
N SER A 76 20.23 10.06 -2.70
CA SER A 76 20.15 10.23 -1.25
C SER A 76 21.23 9.44 -0.51
N ASP A 77 21.69 8.33 -1.08
CA ASP A 77 22.74 7.48 -0.53
C ASP A 77 23.62 6.89 -1.65
N LYS A 78 24.82 7.45 -1.77
CA LYS A 78 25.80 7.03 -2.80
C LYS A 78 26.39 5.65 -2.56
N SER A 79 26.23 5.09 -1.36
CA SER A 79 26.63 3.71 -1.09
C SER A 79 25.67 2.70 -1.74
N ILE A 80 24.42 3.10 -1.98
CA ILE A 80 23.39 2.27 -2.62
C ILE A 80 23.41 2.44 -4.14
N PHE A 81 23.38 3.68 -4.62
CA PHE A 81 23.46 3.95 -6.06
C PHE A 81 24.11 5.31 -6.35
N THR A 82 24.71 5.42 -7.52
CA THR A 82 25.26 6.69 -8.02
C THR A 82 24.50 7.17 -9.24
N VAL A 83 24.68 8.45 -9.55
CA VAL A 83 24.01 9.10 -10.68
C VAL A 83 25.00 9.86 -11.54
N LYS A 84 24.85 9.73 -12.87
CA LYS A 84 25.64 10.46 -13.87
C LYS A 84 24.71 10.95 -14.97
N GLY A 85 24.26 12.20 -14.85
CA GLY A 85 23.22 12.74 -15.73
C GLY A 85 21.88 12.07 -15.45
N SER A 86 21.29 11.44 -16.47
CA SER A 86 20.08 10.61 -16.41
C SER A 86 20.33 9.18 -15.94
N LYS A 87 21.59 8.74 -15.84
CA LYS A 87 21.92 7.34 -15.51
C LYS A 87 21.97 7.09 -14.01
N ILE A 88 21.32 6.02 -13.57
CA ILE A 88 21.41 5.44 -12.22
C ILE A 88 22.23 4.15 -12.32
N GLU A 89 23.26 4.02 -11.50
CA GLU A 89 24.09 2.82 -11.40
C GLU A 89 24.01 2.25 -9.98
N ALA A 90 23.60 0.99 -9.85
CA ALA A 90 23.49 0.28 -8.59
C ALA A 90 24.88 -0.09 -8.04
N VAL A 91 25.19 0.35 -6.82
CA VAL A 91 26.50 0.19 -6.18
C VAL A 91 26.46 -0.76 -4.98
N GLY A 92 25.47 -0.60 -4.11
CA GLY A 92 25.34 -1.36 -2.86
C GLY A 92 23.90 -1.75 -2.62
N MET A 93 23.73 -2.81 -1.82
CA MET A 93 22.41 -3.35 -1.51
C MET A 93 21.68 -2.48 -0.49
N GLY A 94 20.41 -2.19 -0.73
CA GLY A 94 19.57 -1.38 0.15
C GLY A 94 18.54 -0.56 -0.63
N THR A 95 17.91 0.37 0.07
CA THR A 95 16.90 1.27 -0.46
C THR A 95 17.37 2.72 -0.34
N ALA A 96 17.14 3.50 -1.39
CA ALA A 96 17.47 4.91 -1.43
C ALA A 96 16.56 5.62 -2.43
N TYR A 97 16.64 6.94 -2.54
CA TYR A 97 15.81 7.71 -3.47
C TYR A 97 16.61 8.77 -4.21
N ALA A 98 16.18 9.10 -5.42
CA ALA A 98 16.76 10.15 -6.23
C ALA A 98 16.02 11.48 -6.01
N LYS A 99 16.78 12.49 -5.58
CA LYS A 99 16.30 13.88 -5.55
C LYS A 99 16.54 14.51 -6.92
N THR A 100 15.46 14.94 -7.55
CA THR A 100 15.47 15.49 -8.90
C THR A 100 15.15 16.98 -8.85
N THR A 101 16.07 17.81 -9.32
CA THR A 101 15.93 19.26 -9.42
C THR A 101 15.67 19.65 -10.86
N ILE A 102 14.51 20.25 -11.10
CA ILE A 102 14.04 20.68 -12.41
C ILE A 102 14.20 22.19 -12.50
N TYR A 103 14.85 22.64 -13.57
CA TYR A 103 15.05 24.04 -13.90
C TYR A 103 14.10 24.45 -15.02
N ASP A 104 13.32 25.51 -14.79
CA ASP A 104 12.37 26.02 -15.78
C ASP A 104 13.07 26.90 -16.84
N LYS A 105 12.62 26.84 -18.10
CA LYS A 105 13.17 27.66 -19.22
C LYS A 105 12.79 29.13 -19.12
N ASN A 106 11.59 29.41 -18.64
CA ASN A 106 10.94 30.72 -18.72
C ASN A 106 11.09 31.51 -17.41
N THR A 107 11.35 30.82 -16.30
CA THR A 107 11.53 31.42 -14.98
C THR A 107 12.90 31.06 -14.41
N ARG A 108 13.50 31.93 -13.57
CA ARG A 108 14.71 31.57 -12.79
C ARG A 108 14.40 30.60 -11.63
N LYS A 109 13.21 29.98 -11.62
CA LYS A 109 12.77 29.09 -10.55
C LYS A 109 13.33 27.68 -10.78
N LYS A 110 13.64 27.01 -9.69
CA LYS A 110 13.96 25.58 -9.66
C LYS A 110 13.08 24.90 -8.63
N GLN A 111 12.74 23.64 -8.86
CA GLN A 111 11.95 22.83 -7.95
C GLN A 111 12.64 21.49 -7.74
N THR A 112 12.67 21.01 -6.50
CA THR A 112 13.31 19.75 -6.14
C THR A 112 12.26 18.82 -5.57
N VAL A 113 12.19 17.61 -6.11
CA VAL A 113 11.21 16.58 -5.77
C VAL A 113 11.93 15.25 -5.52
N ILE A 114 11.32 14.36 -4.76
CA ILE A 114 11.70 12.95 -4.73
C ILE A 114 10.94 12.28 -5.86
N ALA A 115 11.64 11.91 -6.94
CA ALA A 115 10.99 11.40 -8.15
C ALA A 115 11.13 9.89 -8.33
N ILE A 116 12.14 9.29 -7.72
CA ILE A 116 12.50 7.88 -7.98
C ILE A 116 12.91 7.23 -6.67
N ASN A 117 12.30 6.10 -6.35
CA ASN A 117 12.78 5.18 -5.33
C ASN A 117 13.63 4.10 -6.01
N VAL A 118 14.77 3.76 -5.42
CA VAL A 118 15.72 2.79 -5.95
C VAL A 118 15.92 1.67 -4.93
N TYR A 119 15.63 0.46 -5.34
CA TYR A 119 15.79 -0.77 -4.56
C TYR A 119 16.90 -1.59 -5.21
N VAL A 120 17.99 -1.85 -4.49
CA VAL A 120 19.12 -2.61 -5.01
C VAL A 120 19.29 -3.90 -4.22
N VAL A 121 19.28 -5.04 -4.90
CA VAL A 121 19.53 -6.36 -4.30
C VAL A 121 20.88 -6.94 -4.72
N ASN A 122 21.44 -7.77 -3.87
CA ASN A 122 22.56 -8.64 -4.21
C ASN A 122 22.34 -10.03 -3.63
N GLN A 123 21.71 -10.91 -4.41
CA GLN A 123 21.30 -12.24 -3.99
C GLN A 123 22.44 -13.05 -3.34
N SER A 124 23.67 -12.92 -3.86
CA SER A 124 24.84 -13.64 -3.35
C SER A 124 25.32 -13.20 -1.97
N LYS A 125 24.86 -12.04 -1.48
CA LYS A 125 25.22 -11.46 -0.17
C LYS A 125 24.05 -11.44 0.82
N MET A 126 22.86 -11.85 0.40
CA MET A 126 21.68 -11.92 1.27
C MET A 126 21.75 -13.14 2.18
N LYS A 127 21.16 -13.04 3.37
CA LYS A 127 21.07 -14.15 4.33
C LYS A 127 20.06 -15.16 3.82
N GLU A 128 20.47 -16.41 3.66
CA GLU A 128 19.59 -17.47 3.19
C GLU A 128 18.61 -17.89 4.29
N VAL A 129 17.33 -18.01 3.94
CA VAL A 129 16.27 -18.54 4.80
C VAL A 129 15.88 -19.90 4.27
N LYS A 130 16.13 -20.97 5.04
CA LYS A 130 15.91 -22.36 4.59
C LYS A 130 14.97 -23.17 5.48
N THR A 131 14.87 -22.78 6.74
CA THR A 131 14.07 -23.49 7.73
C THR A 131 13.03 -22.56 8.37
N ALA A 132 12.03 -23.16 9.01
CA ALA A 132 11.05 -22.41 9.78
C ALA A 132 11.71 -21.58 10.90
N GLN A 133 12.81 -22.08 11.49
CA GLN A 133 13.57 -21.32 12.48
C GLN A 133 14.33 -20.15 11.85
N ASP A 134 14.94 -20.32 10.68
CA ASP A 134 15.59 -19.20 9.97
C ASP A 134 14.57 -18.09 9.67
N LEU A 135 13.35 -18.47 9.29
CA LEU A 135 12.26 -17.54 9.00
C LEU A 135 11.86 -16.76 10.26
N ALA A 136 11.69 -17.46 11.39
CA ALA A 136 11.40 -16.82 12.68
C ALA A 136 12.55 -15.94 13.17
N ASP A 137 13.79 -16.33 12.89
CA ASP A 137 15.02 -15.63 13.30
C ASP A 137 15.23 -14.30 12.55
N ILE A 138 14.45 -14.00 11.51
CA ILE A 138 14.39 -12.65 10.90
C ILE A 138 14.08 -11.59 11.97
N SER A 139 13.28 -11.93 13.00
CA SER A 139 12.99 -11.06 14.14
C SER A 139 14.23 -10.59 14.91
N LYS A 140 15.36 -11.29 14.79
CA LYS A 140 16.63 -10.94 15.47
C LYS A 140 17.40 -9.85 14.73
N ASP A 141 17.09 -9.59 13.47
CA ASP A 141 17.70 -8.55 12.64
C ASP A 141 16.69 -8.04 11.60
N ILE A 142 15.78 -7.19 12.08
CA ILE A 142 14.65 -6.66 11.29
C ILE A 142 15.05 -5.67 10.20
N ASP A 143 16.29 -5.18 10.20
CA ASP A 143 16.88 -4.35 9.14
C ASP A 143 17.67 -5.20 8.11
N GLY A 144 17.72 -6.52 8.33
CA GLY A 144 18.50 -7.46 7.53
C GLY A 144 17.99 -7.65 6.10
N THR A 145 18.81 -8.33 5.29
CA THR A 145 18.47 -8.67 3.90
C THR A 145 18.46 -10.18 3.73
N TYR A 146 17.36 -10.70 3.21
CA TYR A 146 17.03 -12.13 3.26
C TYR A 146 16.63 -12.65 1.87
N ILE A 147 16.98 -13.90 1.60
CA ILE A 147 16.60 -14.61 0.37
C ILE A 147 16.07 -16.00 0.72
N LEU A 148 14.86 -16.33 0.26
CA LEU A 148 14.29 -17.66 0.46
C LEU A 148 15.00 -18.69 -0.42
N LYS A 149 15.47 -19.79 0.17
CA LYS A 149 16.28 -20.82 -0.53
C LYS A 149 15.80 -22.26 -0.36
N SER A 150 14.60 -22.44 0.20
CA SER A 150 13.87 -23.70 0.16
C SER A 150 12.41 -23.49 0.53
N ASP A 151 11.57 -24.46 0.18
CA ASP A 151 10.21 -24.54 0.74
C ASP A 151 10.29 -24.67 2.27
N ILE A 152 9.40 -23.96 2.96
CA ILE A 152 9.27 -23.97 4.42
C ILE A 152 7.85 -24.41 4.76
N ASP A 153 7.71 -25.53 5.48
CA ASP A 153 6.42 -26.01 5.98
C ASP A 153 6.28 -25.66 7.47
N LEU A 154 5.30 -24.81 7.80
CA LEU A 154 5.03 -24.34 9.17
C LEU A 154 4.01 -25.19 9.93
N LYS A 155 3.50 -26.29 9.35
CA LYS A 155 2.45 -27.12 9.96
C LYS A 155 2.78 -27.60 11.38
N ASN A 156 4.05 -27.88 11.66
CA ASN A 156 4.53 -28.34 12.97
C ASN A 156 5.25 -27.24 13.77
N PHE A 157 5.28 -26.01 13.27
CA PHE A 157 5.91 -24.87 13.94
C PHE A 157 5.03 -24.32 15.08
N GLY A 158 3.75 -24.68 15.08
CA GLY A 158 2.78 -24.21 16.06
C GLY A 158 2.10 -22.91 15.62
N ASN A 159 1.58 -22.16 16.57
CA ASN A 159 0.97 -20.87 16.29
C ASN A 159 2.06 -19.86 15.94
N TRP A 160 2.02 -19.34 14.72
CA TRP A 160 3.01 -18.39 14.22
C TRP A 160 2.99 -17.11 15.06
N LEU A 161 4.19 -16.68 15.44
CA LEU A 161 4.44 -15.35 16.00
C LEU A 161 4.89 -14.47 14.83
N PRO A 162 4.13 -13.42 14.45
CA PRO A 162 4.50 -12.56 13.34
C PRO A 162 5.92 -12.01 13.47
N ILE A 163 6.64 -11.81 12.35
CA ILE A 163 7.98 -11.24 12.42
C ILE A 163 7.91 -9.76 12.78
N ALA A 164 8.57 -9.39 13.88
CA ALA A 164 8.69 -8.03 14.40
C ALA A 164 9.93 -7.90 15.30
N GLU A 165 10.26 -6.67 15.69
CA GLU A 165 11.15 -6.41 16.82
C GLU A 165 10.34 -6.45 18.10
N TYR A 166 10.82 -7.20 19.09
CA TYR A 166 10.10 -7.48 20.33
C TYR A 166 10.83 -6.91 21.55
N SER A 167 10.08 -6.33 22.50
CA SER A 167 10.61 -5.97 23.83
C SER A 167 10.90 -7.22 24.67
N GLU A 168 11.53 -7.06 25.83
CA GLU A 168 11.76 -8.17 26.77
C GLU A 168 10.45 -8.82 27.25
N GLU A 169 9.38 -8.03 27.33
CA GLU A 169 8.02 -8.51 27.64
C GLU A 169 7.32 -9.18 26.44
N GLY A 170 8.02 -9.28 25.30
CA GLY A 170 7.55 -9.90 24.07
C GLY A 170 6.66 -9.01 23.21
N ASN A 171 6.50 -7.72 23.53
CA ASN A 171 5.61 -6.81 22.81
C ASN A 171 6.25 -6.32 21.50
N PRO A 172 5.52 -6.27 20.38
CA PRO A 172 6.05 -5.66 19.16
C PRO A 172 6.36 -4.18 19.43
N ILE A 173 7.64 -3.81 19.26
CA ILE A 173 8.15 -2.45 19.41
C ILE A 173 8.52 -1.80 18.08
N GLY A 174 8.82 -2.61 17.06
CA GLY A 174 9.17 -2.16 15.71
C GLY A 174 8.81 -3.18 14.63
N GLY A 175 8.56 -2.69 13.41
CA GLY A 175 8.28 -3.54 12.24
C GLY A 175 9.56 -3.92 11.48
N PHE A 176 9.43 -4.86 10.55
CA PHE A 176 10.50 -5.21 9.61
C PHE A 176 10.77 -4.06 8.63
N ARG A 177 12.05 -3.68 8.47
CA ARG A 177 12.52 -2.58 7.60
C ARG A 177 13.54 -3.03 6.55
N GLY A 178 13.80 -4.33 6.51
CA GLY A 178 14.78 -4.94 5.64
C GLY A 178 14.26 -5.26 4.24
N MET A 179 14.98 -6.17 3.57
CA MET A 179 14.59 -6.73 2.27
C MET A 179 14.38 -8.23 2.39
N PHE A 180 13.29 -8.78 1.86
CA PHE A 180 13.09 -10.23 1.78
C PHE A 180 12.57 -10.63 0.40
N ILE A 181 13.39 -11.41 -0.32
CA ILE A 181 13.11 -11.78 -1.69
C ILE A 181 13.04 -13.31 -1.89
N ASN A 182 12.27 -13.73 -2.87
CA ASN A 182 12.16 -15.12 -3.30
C ASN A 182 12.19 -15.21 -4.84
N PRO A 183 13.37 -15.04 -5.45
CA PRO A 183 13.50 -15.06 -6.91
C PRO A 183 13.31 -16.47 -7.50
N ASP A 184 13.45 -17.51 -6.67
CA ASP A 184 13.45 -18.91 -7.11
C ASP A 184 12.07 -19.60 -6.97
N GLY A 185 11.05 -18.89 -6.45
CA GLY A 185 9.68 -19.41 -6.36
C GLY A 185 9.45 -20.47 -5.30
N TYR A 186 10.24 -20.49 -4.23
CA TYR A 186 10.00 -21.35 -3.07
C TYR A 186 8.75 -20.94 -2.29
N LYS A 187 8.17 -21.87 -1.54
CA LYS A 187 6.88 -21.67 -0.85
C LYS A 187 7.01 -21.68 0.67
N ILE A 188 6.31 -20.77 1.33
CA ILE A 188 6.05 -20.81 2.78
C ILE A 188 4.64 -21.38 2.96
N LYS A 189 4.53 -22.58 3.53
CA LYS A 189 3.27 -23.35 3.60
C LYS A 189 2.73 -23.41 5.01
N ASN A 190 1.41 -23.52 5.13
CA ASN A 190 0.72 -23.90 6.36
C ASN A 190 0.96 -22.92 7.53
N LEU A 191 1.15 -21.62 7.23
CA LEU A 191 1.22 -20.58 8.26
C LEU A 191 -0.10 -20.54 9.02
N ALA A 192 -0.06 -20.65 10.35
CA ALA A 192 -1.26 -20.67 11.18
C ALA A 192 -1.17 -19.67 12.34
N ILE A 193 -2.12 -18.73 12.40
CA ILE A 193 -2.34 -17.81 13.53
C ILE A 193 -3.79 -18.00 13.98
N ASN A 194 -4.00 -18.87 14.97
CA ASN A 194 -5.32 -19.23 15.50
C ASN A 194 -5.54 -18.74 16.93
N SER A 195 -4.52 -18.15 17.54
CA SER A 195 -4.58 -17.60 18.88
C SER A 195 -3.67 -16.38 18.96
N VAL A 196 -4.21 -15.31 19.52
CA VAL A 196 -3.43 -14.13 19.90
C VAL A 196 -3.11 -14.14 21.40
N ILE A 197 -3.43 -15.22 22.14
CA ILE A 197 -3.17 -15.35 23.59
C ILE A 197 -1.67 -15.28 23.90
N ASN A 198 -0.84 -15.70 22.95
CA ASN A 198 0.62 -15.61 23.05
C ASN A 198 1.18 -14.34 22.38
N LEU A 199 0.34 -13.48 21.81
CA LEU A 199 0.73 -12.14 21.39
C LEU A 199 0.55 -11.26 22.62
N PRO A 200 1.64 -10.80 23.24
CA PRO A 200 1.51 -10.08 24.50
C PRO A 200 0.71 -8.80 24.31
N SER A 201 -0.07 -8.49 25.34
CA SER A 201 -0.94 -7.33 25.40
C SER A 201 -0.08 -6.08 25.32
N THR A 202 0.02 -5.53 24.11
CA THR A 202 0.49 -4.17 23.97
C THR A 202 -0.57 -3.25 24.56
N ASN A 203 -0.18 -2.22 25.30
CA ASN A 203 -1.01 -1.03 25.50
C ASN A 203 -1.29 -0.27 24.19
N ARG A 204 -1.06 -0.89 23.01
CA ARG A 204 -1.40 -0.35 21.71
C ARG A 204 -2.80 -0.84 21.35
N ASN A 205 -3.61 0.10 20.90
CA ASN A 205 -4.94 -0.17 20.39
C ASN A 205 -4.93 -0.89 19.03
N TYR A 206 -3.78 -1.30 18.48
CA TYR A 206 -3.63 -1.82 17.12
C TYR A 206 -2.58 -2.95 17.09
N LEU A 207 -2.93 -4.10 16.51
CA LEU A 207 -2.03 -5.25 16.36
C LEU A 207 -2.16 -5.85 14.96
N GLY A 208 -1.01 -6.12 14.33
CA GLY A 208 -0.89 -6.60 12.97
C GLY A 208 -0.63 -8.10 12.93
N LEU A 209 -1.30 -8.81 12.02
CA LEU A 209 -1.19 -10.25 11.87
C LEU A 209 -0.83 -10.60 10.42
N GLY A 210 0.06 -11.57 10.27
CA GLY A 210 0.58 -12.06 8.99
C GLY A 210 1.89 -12.81 9.19
N LEU A 211 2.61 -13.05 8.10
CA LEU A 211 4.01 -13.45 8.18
C LEU A 211 4.82 -12.44 9.01
N PHE A 212 4.59 -11.15 8.75
CA PHE A 212 5.09 -10.01 9.51
C PHE A 212 3.97 -9.36 10.33
N GLU A 213 4.33 -8.72 11.44
CA GLU A 213 3.39 -7.86 12.19
C GLU A 213 3.16 -6.57 11.39
N THR A 214 4.23 -5.78 11.27
CA THR A 214 4.32 -4.55 10.48
C THR A 214 5.54 -4.62 9.59
N ILE A 215 5.42 -4.12 8.36
CA ILE A 215 6.55 -3.73 7.51
C ILE A 215 6.57 -2.21 7.34
N ALA A 216 7.74 -1.61 7.49
CA ALA A 216 7.96 -0.16 7.38
C ALA A 216 9.24 0.13 6.60
N ASP A 217 9.20 0.95 5.55
CA ASP A 217 10.37 1.22 4.70
C ASP A 217 11.00 -0.06 4.07
N ALA A 218 10.23 -1.14 3.97
CA ALA A 218 10.71 -2.47 3.60
C ALA A 218 10.49 -2.81 2.12
N TYR A 219 11.24 -3.80 1.63
CA TYR A 219 11.11 -4.36 0.29
C TYR A 219 10.84 -5.87 0.34
N ILE A 220 9.65 -6.28 -0.09
CA ILE A 220 9.21 -7.67 -0.15
C ILE A 220 8.95 -8.04 -1.62
N ASP A 221 9.58 -9.12 -2.11
CA ASP A 221 9.50 -9.52 -3.53
C ASP A 221 9.39 -11.03 -3.70
N GLY A 222 8.37 -11.49 -4.42
CA GLY A 222 8.27 -12.88 -4.87
C GLY A 222 7.81 -13.88 -3.80
N LEU A 223 7.40 -13.45 -2.60
CA LEU A 223 7.00 -14.39 -1.55
C LEU A 223 5.72 -15.14 -1.95
N ILE A 224 5.75 -16.47 -1.78
CA ILE A 224 4.60 -17.34 -2.06
C ILE A 224 4.17 -17.99 -0.74
N LEU A 225 3.01 -17.62 -0.24
CA LEU A 225 2.40 -18.19 0.96
C LEU A 225 1.23 -19.09 0.53
N GLU A 226 1.30 -20.37 0.89
CA GLU A 226 0.33 -21.39 0.47
C GLU A 226 -0.38 -21.99 1.69
N ASN A 227 -1.71 -22.12 1.60
CA ASN A 227 -2.54 -22.67 2.67
C ASN A 227 -2.34 -21.96 4.02
N ILE A 228 -2.40 -20.63 4.03
CA ILE A 228 -2.35 -19.88 5.29
C ILE A 228 -3.69 -19.92 6.01
N THR A 229 -3.66 -19.85 7.34
CA THR A 229 -4.84 -19.70 8.18
C THR A 229 -4.55 -18.65 9.24
N ILE A 230 -5.08 -17.45 9.04
CA ILE A 230 -5.14 -16.41 10.07
C ILE A 230 -6.59 -16.34 10.51
N ASN A 231 -6.87 -16.69 11.76
CA ASN A 231 -8.23 -16.65 12.28
C ASN A 231 -8.28 -16.10 13.71
N THR A 232 -8.80 -14.88 13.85
CA THR A 232 -9.00 -14.21 15.15
C THR A 232 -10.47 -14.03 15.52
N SER A 233 -11.38 -14.81 14.93
CA SER A 233 -12.81 -14.69 15.18
C SER A 233 -13.20 -14.89 16.65
N SER A 234 -12.43 -15.70 17.40
CA SER A 234 -12.68 -15.98 18.82
C SER A 234 -12.10 -14.92 19.76
N TYR A 235 -11.34 -13.95 19.27
CA TYR A 235 -10.65 -12.97 20.10
C TYR A 235 -11.50 -11.74 20.38
N ILE A 236 -12.52 -11.84 21.23
CA ILE A 236 -13.36 -10.69 21.55
C ILE A 236 -12.65 -9.84 22.62
N THR A 237 -12.21 -8.64 22.27
CA THR A 237 -11.82 -7.64 23.27
C THR A 237 -12.94 -6.61 23.42
N ASP A 238 -13.39 -6.42 24.66
CA ASP A 238 -14.33 -5.34 25.02
C ASP A 238 -13.67 -3.95 24.87
N ASP A 239 -12.34 -3.93 24.82
CA ASP A 239 -11.51 -2.75 24.55
C ASP A 239 -11.09 -2.74 23.08
N TYR A 240 -10.98 -1.55 22.51
CA TYR A 240 -10.66 -1.20 21.12
C TYR A 240 -9.30 -1.73 20.59
N GLN A 241 -9.01 -3.03 20.73
CA GLN A 241 -7.87 -3.65 20.06
C GLN A 241 -8.25 -3.94 18.61
N ASP A 242 -7.77 -3.05 17.77
CA ASP A 242 -8.01 -3.00 16.35
C ASP A 242 -7.10 -4.01 15.64
N LEU A 243 -7.53 -5.27 15.62
CA LEU A 243 -6.81 -6.32 14.90
C LEU A 243 -6.89 -6.09 13.39
N CYS A 244 -5.72 -6.01 12.77
CA CYS A 244 -5.54 -5.89 11.33
C CYS A 244 -4.76 -7.10 10.83
N ALA A 245 -5.23 -7.76 9.77
CA ALA A 245 -4.57 -8.96 9.27
C ALA A 245 -4.42 -8.94 7.76
N GLY A 246 -3.30 -9.48 7.29
CA GLY A 246 -3.13 -9.98 5.94
C GLY A 246 -2.10 -11.07 5.86
N GLY A 247 -2.04 -11.79 4.73
CA GLY A 247 -1.14 -12.93 4.61
C GLY A 247 0.34 -12.56 4.78
N ILE A 248 0.76 -11.46 4.15
CA ILE A 248 2.12 -10.94 4.29
C ILE A 248 2.26 -10.16 5.60
N CYS A 249 1.39 -9.20 5.89
CA CYS A 249 1.49 -8.39 7.10
C CYS A 249 0.15 -7.80 7.56
N GLY A 250 0.08 -7.39 8.83
CA GLY A 250 -1.05 -6.61 9.33
C GLY A 250 -1.00 -5.15 8.88
N PHE A 251 0.20 -4.55 8.90
CA PHE A 251 0.43 -3.16 8.49
C PHE A 251 1.59 -3.06 7.49
N ALA A 252 1.39 -2.30 6.42
CA ALA A 252 2.43 -1.92 5.48
C ALA A 252 2.50 -0.40 5.36
N ILE A 253 3.67 0.17 5.68
CA ILE A 253 3.89 1.61 5.72
C ILE A 253 5.12 1.95 4.89
N ASN A 254 4.99 2.85 3.91
CA ASN A 254 6.11 3.27 3.05
C ASN A 254 6.95 2.09 2.51
N SER A 255 6.28 0.99 2.18
CA SER A 255 6.93 -0.27 1.82
C SER A 255 6.50 -0.70 0.43
N VAL A 256 7.31 -1.54 -0.20
CA VAL A 256 6.97 -2.20 -1.47
C VAL A 256 6.74 -3.69 -1.22
N ILE A 257 5.57 -4.17 -1.62
CA ILE A 257 5.25 -5.59 -1.72
C ILE A 257 5.02 -5.89 -3.19
N ARG A 258 5.81 -6.77 -3.78
CA ARG A 258 5.66 -7.07 -5.21
C ARG A 258 5.78 -8.54 -5.54
N ASN A 259 5.14 -8.93 -6.64
CA ASN A 259 5.20 -10.30 -7.18
C ASN A 259 4.84 -11.39 -6.13
N CYS A 260 4.05 -11.05 -5.12
CA CYS A 260 3.74 -11.98 -4.03
C CYS A 260 2.44 -12.71 -4.30
N MET A 261 2.37 -13.97 -3.91
CA MET A 261 1.15 -14.78 -4.01
C MET A 261 0.77 -15.29 -2.62
N VAL A 262 -0.49 -15.12 -2.26
CA VAL A 262 -1.02 -15.62 -0.99
C VAL A 262 -2.27 -16.45 -1.26
N ASP A 263 -2.30 -17.66 -0.74
CA ASP A 263 -3.46 -18.55 -0.75
C ASP A 263 -3.86 -18.92 0.69
N GLY A 264 -5.14 -18.75 1.04
CA GLY A 264 -5.69 -19.26 2.29
C GLY A 264 -6.84 -18.45 2.90
N LEU A 265 -6.95 -18.55 4.22
CA LEU A 265 -7.99 -17.90 5.03
C LEU A 265 -7.40 -16.74 5.84
N VAL A 266 -7.99 -15.55 5.70
CA VAL A 266 -7.68 -14.38 6.53
C VAL A 266 -8.95 -13.88 7.21
N VAL A 267 -9.08 -14.10 8.52
CA VAL A 267 -10.17 -13.61 9.35
C VAL A 267 -9.63 -12.65 10.41
N SER A 268 -10.13 -11.42 10.39
CA SER A 268 -9.73 -10.38 11.33
C SER A 268 -10.91 -9.63 11.91
N GLN A 269 -10.75 -9.16 13.15
CA GLN A 269 -11.80 -8.41 13.80
C GLN A 269 -11.99 -7.02 13.25
N LYS A 270 -10.98 -6.25 12.87
CA LYS A 270 -11.22 -4.89 12.35
C LYS A 270 -10.98 -4.74 10.87
N VAL A 271 -9.81 -5.16 10.41
CA VAL A 271 -9.40 -5.00 9.02
C VAL A 271 -8.79 -6.29 8.53
N ALA A 272 -9.25 -6.78 7.39
CA ALA A 272 -8.74 -7.98 6.76
C ALA A 272 -8.40 -7.68 5.30
N GLY A 273 -7.18 -7.99 4.88
CA GLY A 273 -6.83 -8.03 3.47
C GLY A 273 -6.09 -9.31 3.12
N GLY A 274 -6.18 -9.78 1.89
CA GLY A 274 -5.49 -11.01 1.51
C GLY A 274 -3.96 -10.89 1.58
N ILE A 275 -3.40 -9.74 1.17
CA ILE A 275 -1.96 -9.45 1.25
C ILE A 275 -1.63 -8.69 2.54
N THR A 276 -2.31 -7.56 2.78
CA THR A 276 -2.08 -6.71 3.96
C THR A 276 -3.38 -6.26 4.61
N GLY A 277 -3.40 -6.08 5.93
CA GLY A 277 -4.54 -5.46 6.61
C GLY A 277 -4.69 -4.00 6.23
N ILE A 278 -3.76 -3.16 6.71
CA ILE A 278 -3.70 -1.73 6.46
C ILE A 278 -2.48 -1.38 5.62
N PHE A 279 -2.65 -0.45 4.69
CA PHE A 279 -1.62 -0.04 3.75
C PHE A 279 -1.55 1.48 3.59
N SER A 280 -0.35 2.06 3.62
CA SER A 280 -0.14 3.50 3.46
C SER A 280 1.19 3.83 2.78
N ARG A 281 1.20 4.89 1.95
CA ARG A 281 2.38 5.53 1.35
C ARG A 281 3.34 4.58 0.62
N GLY A 282 2.84 3.46 0.09
CA GLY A 282 3.66 2.41 -0.51
C GLY A 282 3.14 1.91 -1.85
N LEU A 283 3.74 0.82 -2.34
CA LEU A 283 3.34 0.15 -3.57
C LEU A 283 3.10 -1.35 -3.34
N ILE A 284 1.91 -1.83 -3.68
CA ILE A 284 1.62 -3.25 -3.91
C ILE A 284 1.52 -3.46 -5.42
N ILE A 285 2.37 -4.31 -6.00
CA ILE A 285 2.37 -4.52 -7.47
C ILE A 285 2.54 -5.97 -7.87
N GLY A 286 1.76 -6.45 -8.83
CA GLY A 286 1.90 -7.83 -9.32
C GLY A 286 1.60 -8.88 -8.24
N CYS A 287 0.71 -8.58 -7.29
CA CYS A 287 0.41 -9.47 -6.18
C CYS A 287 -0.96 -10.15 -6.35
N ASP A 288 -1.02 -11.41 -5.97
CA ASP A 288 -2.21 -12.24 -6.13
C ASP A 288 -2.71 -12.79 -4.80
N PHE A 289 -4.03 -12.78 -4.62
CA PHE A 289 -4.67 -13.45 -3.49
C PHE A 289 -5.72 -14.46 -3.95
N LYS A 290 -5.67 -15.66 -3.34
CA LYS A 290 -6.70 -16.69 -3.49
C LYS A 290 -7.24 -17.12 -2.12
N GLY A 291 -8.56 -17.28 -2.01
CA GLY A 291 -9.18 -17.89 -0.83
C GLY A 291 -10.28 -17.05 -0.20
N ILE A 292 -10.20 -16.84 1.11
CA ILE A 292 -11.30 -16.21 1.88
C ILE A 292 -10.77 -15.08 2.75
N VAL A 293 -11.37 -13.90 2.64
CA VAL A 293 -11.12 -12.75 3.53
C VAL A 293 -12.40 -12.42 4.28
N ASN A 294 -12.34 -12.43 5.61
CA ASN A 294 -13.48 -12.13 6.47
C ASN A 294 -13.14 -11.05 7.49
N ASN A 295 -13.98 -10.02 7.57
CA ASN A 295 -14.02 -9.12 8.69
C ASN A 295 -15.18 -9.44 9.64
N THR A 296 -14.90 -9.60 10.94
CA THR A 296 -15.91 -9.97 11.95
C THR A 296 -16.31 -8.84 12.91
N SER A 297 -15.81 -7.61 12.70
CA SER A 297 -15.85 -6.49 13.66
C SER A 297 -17.16 -6.33 14.40
N PRO A 298 -17.25 -6.34 15.74
CA PRO A 298 -18.49 -5.95 16.40
C PRO A 298 -18.82 -4.45 16.21
N THR A 299 -17.87 -3.63 15.74
CA THR A 299 -17.97 -2.17 15.69
C THR A 299 -18.26 -1.63 14.29
N LYS A 300 -18.62 -0.34 14.20
CA LYS A 300 -19.00 0.37 12.96
C LYS A 300 -17.82 0.86 12.11
N PHE A 301 -16.61 0.34 12.30
CA PHE A 301 -15.47 0.70 11.44
C PHE A 301 -14.62 -0.54 11.13
N GLY A 302 -14.42 -0.82 9.84
CA GLY A 302 -13.66 -1.98 9.37
C GLY A 302 -13.92 -2.28 7.89
N GLY A 303 -12.94 -2.90 7.22
CA GLY A 303 -13.01 -3.21 5.79
C GLY A 303 -12.39 -4.56 5.45
N SER A 304 -12.91 -5.20 4.41
CA SER A 304 -12.34 -6.40 3.81
C SER A 304 -11.99 -6.17 2.35
N GLY A 305 -10.75 -6.46 1.97
CA GLY A 305 -10.33 -6.42 0.58
C GLY A 305 -9.50 -7.62 0.16
N GLY A 306 -9.55 -7.98 -1.13
CA GLY A 306 -8.75 -9.11 -1.63
C GLY A 306 -7.24 -8.88 -1.54
N ILE A 307 -6.77 -7.65 -1.76
CA ILE A 307 -5.36 -7.29 -1.60
C ILE A 307 -5.13 -6.59 -0.26
N ALA A 308 -5.86 -5.51 0.00
CA ALA A 308 -5.73 -4.73 1.23
C ALA A 308 -7.09 -4.46 1.88
N GLY A 309 -7.16 -4.50 3.20
CA GLY A 309 -8.39 -4.19 3.91
C GLY A 309 -8.71 -2.69 3.92
N ILE A 310 -7.74 -1.85 4.31
CA ILE A 310 -7.85 -0.38 4.23
C ILE A 310 -6.57 0.23 3.65
N GLY A 311 -6.75 1.24 2.79
CA GLY A 311 -5.69 2.04 2.20
C GLY A 311 -5.77 3.48 2.66
N TYR A 312 -4.61 4.07 2.98
CA TYR A 312 -4.45 5.46 3.36
C TYR A 312 -3.41 6.12 2.45
N GLU A 313 -3.44 7.46 2.40
CA GLU A 313 -2.31 8.32 2.02
C GLU A 313 -1.43 7.71 0.93
N GLU A 314 -1.82 7.89 -0.33
CA GLU A 314 -0.96 7.60 -1.47
C GLU A 314 -0.63 6.11 -1.65
N ALA A 315 -1.41 5.21 -1.05
CA ALA A 315 -1.36 3.77 -1.28
C ALA A 315 -1.62 3.43 -2.76
N GLN A 316 -0.71 2.71 -3.40
CA GLN A 316 -0.84 2.24 -4.78
C GLN A 316 -0.95 0.70 -4.87
N ILE A 317 -1.96 0.20 -5.58
CA ILE A 317 -2.19 -1.22 -5.87
C ILE A 317 -2.26 -1.38 -7.38
N ILE A 318 -1.30 -2.07 -7.97
CA ILE A 318 -1.11 -2.11 -9.43
C ILE A 318 -0.95 -3.55 -9.92
N ASP A 319 -1.55 -3.91 -11.05
CA ASP A 319 -1.36 -5.22 -11.70
C ASP A 319 -1.63 -6.42 -10.76
N CYS A 320 -2.63 -6.32 -9.87
CA CYS A 320 -2.93 -7.36 -8.88
C CYS A 320 -4.20 -8.15 -9.25
N ALA A 321 -4.22 -9.46 -8.97
CA ALA A 321 -5.39 -10.30 -9.19
C ALA A 321 -5.93 -10.94 -7.91
N VAL A 322 -7.25 -11.10 -7.83
CA VAL A 322 -7.92 -11.72 -6.68
C VAL A 322 -8.92 -12.76 -7.16
N GLU A 323 -8.80 -13.99 -6.67
CA GLU A 323 -9.77 -15.09 -6.82
C GLU A 323 -10.30 -15.51 -5.44
N ALA A 324 -11.35 -14.85 -4.93
CA ALA A 324 -11.70 -14.99 -3.52
C ALA A 324 -13.16 -14.73 -3.16
N THR A 325 -13.57 -15.27 -2.01
CA THR A 325 -14.76 -14.82 -1.29
C THR A 325 -14.36 -13.75 -0.27
N ILE A 326 -14.90 -12.55 -0.42
CA ILE A 326 -14.63 -11.40 0.45
C ILE A 326 -15.90 -11.05 1.23
N ASN A 327 -15.85 -11.21 2.55
CA ASN A 327 -16.94 -10.91 3.46
C ASN A 327 -16.56 -9.73 4.36
N GLY A 328 -16.99 -8.53 3.97
CA GLY A 328 -16.91 -7.34 4.81
C GLY A 328 -18.12 -7.25 5.72
N LYS A 329 -17.92 -6.82 6.97
CA LYS A 329 -19.08 -6.48 7.80
C LYS A 329 -19.69 -5.15 7.39
N ILE A 330 -18.83 -4.18 7.09
CA ILE A 330 -19.20 -2.83 6.66
C ILE A 330 -18.81 -2.67 5.20
N PHE A 331 -17.51 -2.58 4.92
CA PHE A 331 -17.01 -2.40 3.57
C PHE A 331 -16.43 -3.72 3.03
N ALA A 332 -16.82 -4.09 1.81
CA ALA A 332 -16.23 -5.22 1.09
C ALA A 332 -15.83 -4.79 -0.31
N GLY A 333 -14.53 -4.83 -0.61
CA GLY A 333 -14.01 -4.52 -1.94
C GLY A 333 -13.25 -5.70 -2.54
N GLY A 334 -13.39 -5.93 -3.84
CA GLY A 334 -12.66 -7.04 -4.47
C GLY A 334 -11.14 -6.88 -4.39
N ILE A 335 -10.63 -5.65 -4.49
CA ILE A 335 -9.19 -5.34 -4.35
C ILE A 335 -8.90 -4.67 -3.00
N LEU A 336 -9.62 -3.58 -2.70
CA LEU A 336 -9.41 -2.76 -1.51
C LEU A 336 -10.72 -2.61 -0.74
N GLY A 337 -10.75 -2.95 0.55
CA GLY A 337 -11.99 -2.85 1.34
C GLY A 337 -12.49 -1.40 1.47
N HIS A 338 -11.62 -0.50 1.91
CA HIS A 338 -11.94 0.90 2.07
C HIS A 338 -10.72 1.79 1.78
N TYR A 339 -10.94 2.93 1.14
CA TYR A 339 -9.91 3.96 0.99
C TYR A 339 -10.28 5.19 1.82
N THR A 340 -9.40 5.55 2.74
CA THR A 340 -9.44 6.80 3.52
C THR A 340 -8.31 7.70 3.02
N GLY A 341 -8.55 8.36 1.89
CA GLY A 341 -7.63 9.35 1.34
C GLY A 341 -7.72 10.70 2.05
N HIS A 342 -6.76 11.59 1.79
CA HIS A 342 -6.86 12.99 2.21
C HIS A 342 -8.00 13.69 1.43
N PRO A 343 -8.83 14.57 2.05
CA PRO A 343 -10.05 15.13 1.46
C PRO A 343 -9.95 15.91 0.15
N LEU A 344 -8.74 16.10 -0.37
CA LEU A 344 -8.46 16.88 -1.58
C LEU A 344 -8.21 15.98 -2.81
N TYR A 345 -8.25 14.65 -2.67
CA TYR A 345 -7.80 13.70 -3.70
C TYR A 345 -8.80 12.58 -4.01
N TYR A 346 -10.07 12.75 -3.63
CA TYR A 346 -11.10 11.73 -3.81
C TYR A 346 -11.44 11.43 -5.28
N ASP A 347 -11.21 12.37 -6.20
CA ASP A 347 -11.51 12.17 -7.63
C ASP A 347 -10.44 11.36 -8.40
N LYS A 348 -9.53 10.66 -7.71
CA LYS A 348 -8.31 10.08 -8.31
C LYS A 348 -8.09 8.59 -8.07
N LEU A 349 -9.12 7.79 -7.79
CA LEU A 349 -8.93 6.36 -7.51
C LEU A 349 -8.19 5.61 -8.64
N ASP A 350 -8.40 5.98 -9.90
CA ASP A 350 -7.66 5.46 -11.07
C ASP A 350 -6.15 5.69 -10.99
N ASN A 351 -5.69 6.63 -10.16
CA ASN A 351 -4.26 6.85 -9.92
C ASN A 351 -3.67 5.89 -8.88
N TYR A 352 -4.51 5.28 -8.04
CA TYR A 352 -4.12 4.47 -6.89
C TYR A 352 -4.38 2.97 -7.09
N ILE A 353 -5.44 2.58 -7.81
CA ILE A 353 -5.68 1.19 -8.18
C ILE A 353 -5.67 1.06 -9.71
N LYS A 354 -4.72 0.32 -10.26
CA LYS A 354 -4.52 0.21 -11.72
C LYS A 354 -4.39 -1.25 -12.14
N ASN A 355 -5.00 -1.60 -13.27
CA ASN A 355 -4.88 -2.92 -13.89
C ASN A 355 -5.14 -4.11 -12.94
N CYS A 356 -6.05 -3.93 -11.99
CA CYS A 356 -6.39 -4.98 -11.04
C CYS A 356 -7.65 -5.72 -11.46
N SER A 357 -7.75 -6.99 -11.12
CA SER A 357 -8.92 -7.83 -11.42
C SER A 357 -9.40 -8.59 -10.19
N PHE A 358 -10.72 -8.68 -10.04
CA PHE A 358 -11.37 -9.47 -9.02
C PHE A 358 -12.32 -10.48 -9.67
N GLU A 359 -12.19 -11.75 -9.28
CA GLU A 359 -13.10 -12.84 -9.60
C GLU A 359 -13.52 -13.53 -8.29
N GLY A 360 -14.83 -13.65 -8.05
CA GLY A 360 -15.34 -14.33 -6.85
C GLY A 360 -16.58 -13.67 -6.27
N GLU A 361 -16.77 -13.86 -4.96
CA GLU A 361 -17.97 -13.42 -4.24
C GLU A 361 -17.67 -12.25 -3.30
N LEU A 362 -18.54 -11.24 -3.30
CA LEU A 362 -18.48 -10.08 -2.41
C LEU A 362 -19.73 -10.01 -1.56
N ASN A 363 -19.56 -9.93 -0.24
CA ASN A 363 -20.66 -9.80 0.71
C ASN A 363 -20.35 -8.68 1.72
N ALA A 364 -21.23 -7.68 1.82
CA ALA A 364 -21.21 -6.65 2.86
C ALA A 364 -22.50 -6.73 3.68
N GLN A 365 -22.39 -6.98 4.99
CA GLN A 365 -23.56 -7.32 5.81
C GLN A 365 -24.40 -6.12 6.27
N TYR A 366 -23.80 -4.96 6.58
CA TYR A 366 -24.52 -3.86 7.23
C TYR A 366 -24.85 -2.67 6.32
N THR A 367 -23.93 -2.25 5.44
CA THR A 367 -24.14 -1.05 4.62
C THR A 367 -24.45 -1.35 3.15
N ASN A 368 -24.26 -2.60 2.70
CA ASN A 368 -24.27 -3.00 1.28
C ASN A 368 -23.26 -2.24 0.40
N GLU A 369 -22.25 -1.60 1.01
CA GLU A 369 -21.21 -0.89 0.27
C GLU A 369 -20.18 -1.90 -0.25
N MET A 370 -20.45 -2.34 -1.48
CA MET A 370 -19.69 -3.36 -2.19
C MET A 370 -19.31 -2.86 -3.57
N CYS A 371 -18.06 -3.11 -3.96
CA CYS A 371 -17.60 -2.90 -5.32
C CYS A 371 -16.51 -3.92 -5.66
N GLY A 372 -16.46 -4.36 -6.90
CA GLY A 372 -15.39 -5.24 -7.41
C GLY A 372 -13.98 -4.66 -7.24
N LEU A 373 -13.84 -3.33 -7.12
CA LEU A 373 -12.55 -2.67 -6.91
C LEU A 373 -12.42 -2.12 -5.48
N VAL A 374 -13.27 -1.16 -5.08
CA VAL A 374 -13.19 -0.52 -3.75
C VAL A 374 -14.55 -0.50 -3.04
N GLY A 375 -14.66 -1.17 -1.89
CA GLY A 375 -15.92 -1.34 -1.17
C GLY A 375 -16.59 -0.01 -0.77
N PHE A 376 -15.81 0.96 -0.30
CA PHE A 376 -16.30 2.31 0.00
C PHE A 376 -15.21 3.37 -0.05
N GLN A 377 -15.60 4.60 -0.38
CA GLN A 377 -14.72 5.78 -0.46
C GLN A 377 -15.36 6.96 0.28
N TYR A 378 -14.62 7.53 1.23
CA TYR A 378 -14.93 8.87 1.78
C TYR A 378 -14.16 9.93 1.02
#